data_AF-A0A931Y544-F1
#
_entry.id   AF-A0A931Y544-F1
#
_cell.length_a   1.000
_cell.length_b   1.000
_cell.length_c   1.000
_cell.angle_alpha   90.00
_cell.angle_beta   90.00
_cell.angle_gamma   90.00
#
_symmetry.space_group_name_H-M   'P 1'
#
loop_
_entity.id
_entity.type
_entity.pdbx_description
1 polymer ?
#
loop_
_entity_poly.entity_id
_entity_poly.type
_entity_poly.pdbx_seq_one_letter_code
_entity_poly.pdbx_strand_id
1 'polypeptide(L)'
;NGSDYGAAVGDWANGYDYGAAVGYLANGTSDGTAIGRQATGSYSGVAVGYLARGTNSGVAVGFAANGNDYGAAVGLTSIGRYYGAAVGYDANAYYGAAVGLQARGDNNGAAMGRNANASTDGAAIGGQAEGARKGAALGYKANGAMTNVAIGAGANAQGGTEQIAIGHNVTNDLPNTARIRGNLYLDGGSGVYTNTGFGSSSWTIKMFEIDHPLDPENKILRHFCLEGPQVWNVYAGNAQLVNGRAEVQLPDYYSALNLVGSEIYSLTPVGGLALLAVGAKVKENRFIIIGDKDAEVSWTIKVLRNDPGCLVDLRRRPVEQRKSELEIGN
;
A
#
# COMPACT_ATOMS: atom_id res chain seq x y z
N ASN A 1 47.30 34.60 19.93
CA ASN A 1 47.70 34.48 21.35
C ASN A 1 47.10 33.21 21.92
N GLY A 2 47.85 32.45 22.70
CA GLY A 2 47.34 31.27 23.40
C GLY A 2 47.65 31.35 24.88
N SER A 3 46.72 30.90 25.71
CA SER A 3 46.88 30.76 27.16
C SER A 3 46.19 29.48 27.63
N ASP A 4 46.82 28.84 28.60
CA ASP A 4 46.38 27.72 29.43
C ASP A 4 45.51 26.63 28.77
N TYR A 5 45.98 25.77 27.85
CA TYR A 5 47.29 25.65 27.17
C TYR A 5 47.04 25.16 25.71
N GLY A 6 46.39 25.99 24.88
CA GLY A 6 45.95 25.66 23.51
C GLY A 6 47.00 25.79 22.40
N ALA A 7 46.57 25.75 21.11
CA ALA A 7 47.48 25.82 19.95
C ALA A 7 46.93 26.64 18.78
N ALA A 8 47.61 27.72 18.37
CA ALA A 8 47.14 28.65 17.33
C ALA A 8 48.28 29.07 16.39
N VAL A 9 48.22 28.79 15.07
CA VAL A 9 49.41 28.84 14.18
C VAL A 9 49.20 29.60 12.86
N GLY A 10 49.16 30.92 12.99
CA GLY A 10 49.09 31.88 11.89
C GLY A 10 48.61 33.24 12.38
N ASP A 11 48.52 34.21 11.48
CA ASP A 11 48.22 35.59 11.86
C ASP A 11 46.74 35.76 12.34
N TRP A 12 46.54 36.53 13.41
CA TRP A 12 45.30 36.62 14.22
C TRP A 12 44.66 35.28 14.65
N ALA A 13 45.45 34.22 14.83
CA ALA A 13 44.98 32.95 15.35
C ALA A 13 44.68 33.00 16.87
N ASN A 14 43.54 32.43 17.30
CA ASN A 14 43.15 32.31 18.70
C ASN A 14 42.93 30.86 19.13
N GLY A 15 43.67 30.39 20.13
CA GLY A 15 43.61 29.05 20.69
C GLY A 15 43.60 29.14 22.21
N TYR A 16 42.43 28.94 22.82
CA TYR A 16 42.17 29.24 24.24
C TYR A 16 41.45 28.05 24.91
N ASP A 17 41.72 27.79 26.19
CA ASP A 17 40.99 26.78 26.98
C ASP A 17 40.95 25.41 26.28
N TYR A 18 42.12 24.77 26.19
CA TYR A 18 42.35 23.51 25.45
C TYR A 18 41.96 23.52 23.94
N GLY A 19 41.74 24.69 23.31
CA GLY A 19 41.40 24.82 21.88
C GLY A 19 42.57 24.92 20.89
N ALA A 20 42.31 24.64 19.60
CA ALA A 20 43.30 24.58 18.50
C ALA A 20 42.88 25.37 17.23
N ALA A 21 43.81 26.03 16.51
CA ALA A 21 43.51 27.11 15.56
C ALA A 21 44.53 27.37 14.40
N VAL A 22 44.00 27.72 13.20
CA VAL A 22 44.49 28.50 12.03
C VAL A 22 45.90 29.08 11.92
N GLY A 23 46.30 29.32 10.65
CA GLY A 23 46.25 30.67 10.02
C GLY A 23 45.20 30.68 8.89
N TYR A 24 44.42 31.71 8.50
CA TYR A 24 43.99 33.05 8.98
C TYR A 24 42.81 33.19 9.99
N LEU A 25 42.85 34.00 11.07
CA LEU A 25 41.64 34.46 11.82
C LEU A 25 40.62 33.41 12.37
N ALA A 26 40.89 32.10 12.35
CA ALA A 26 40.03 31.14 13.05
C ALA A 26 40.24 31.12 14.56
N ASN A 27 39.29 30.47 15.21
CA ASN A 27 39.09 30.53 16.64
C ASN A 27 38.82 29.12 17.18
N GLY A 28 39.76 28.57 17.95
CA GLY A 28 39.62 27.31 18.69
C GLY A 28 39.48 27.58 20.19
N THR A 29 38.34 27.25 20.79
CA THR A 29 38.05 27.59 22.20
C THR A 29 37.36 26.44 22.94
N SER A 30 37.68 26.19 24.20
CA SER A 30 36.99 25.19 25.05
C SER A 30 36.95 23.81 24.38
N ASP A 31 38.11 23.17 24.30
CA ASP A 31 38.37 21.89 23.59
C ASP A 31 38.10 21.91 22.07
N GLY A 32 37.82 23.08 21.48
CA GLY A 32 37.45 23.21 20.06
C GLY A 32 38.64 23.34 19.09
N THR A 33 38.54 22.76 17.89
CA THR A 33 39.59 22.76 16.84
C THR A 33 39.15 23.52 15.58
N ALA A 34 40.02 24.35 14.95
CA ALA A 34 39.61 25.27 13.88
C ALA A 34 40.71 25.59 12.83
N ILE A 35 40.68 25.08 11.58
CA ILE A 35 41.70 25.38 10.55
C ILE A 35 41.11 25.30 9.12
N GLY A 36 40.83 26.35 8.34
CA GLY A 36 41.01 27.80 8.41
C GLY A 36 40.68 28.36 7.00
N ARG A 37 40.47 29.65 6.72
CA ARG A 37 40.50 30.89 7.52
C ARG A 37 39.11 31.26 8.09
N GLN A 38 39.05 32.02 9.18
CA GLN A 38 37.78 32.38 9.88
C GLN A 38 36.92 31.14 10.21
N ALA A 39 37.55 30.00 10.43
CA ALA A 39 36.89 28.83 11.01
C ALA A 39 36.57 29.10 12.50
N THR A 40 35.65 28.33 13.08
CA THR A 40 35.34 28.39 14.51
C THR A 40 35.09 26.99 15.03
N GLY A 41 35.97 26.53 15.92
CA GLY A 41 35.81 25.32 16.71
C GLY A 41 35.56 25.71 18.16
N SER A 42 34.40 25.37 18.73
CA SER A 42 34.09 25.73 20.12
C SER A 42 33.32 24.66 20.89
N TYR A 43 33.58 24.49 22.18
CA TYR A 43 32.90 23.51 23.05
C TYR A 43 33.01 22.08 22.48
N SER A 44 34.24 21.56 22.45
CA SER A 44 34.60 20.27 21.84
C SER A 44 34.26 20.13 20.34
N GLY A 45 33.95 21.24 19.65
CA GLY A 45 33.60 21.27 18.23
C GLY A 45 34.81 21.38 17.31
N VAL A 46 34.75 20.75 16.13
CA VAL A 46 35.86 20.68 15.15
C VAL A 46 35.48 21.37 13.84
N ALA A 47 36.32 22.25 13.33
CA ALA A 47 36.11 23.02 12.11
C ALA A 47 37.35 22.98 11.20
N VAL A 48 37.17 22.59 9.94
CA VAL A 48 38.25 22.55 8.93
C VAL A 48 37.76 23.21 7.64
N GLY A 49 38.45 24.26 7.18
CA GLY A 49 38.12 25.03 5.98
C GLY A 49 37.75 26.50 6.22
N TYR A 50 37.65 27.27 5.13
CA TYR A 50 37.31 28.71 5.19
C TYR A 50 35.87 28.91 5.69
N LEU A 51 35.64 29.74 6.71
CA LEU A 51 34.34 29.95 7.37
C LEU A 51 33.68 28.69 7.97
N ALA A 52 34.40 27.57 8.14
CA ALA A 52 33.85 26.36 8.76
C ALA A 52 33.49 26.60 10.23
N ARG A 53 32.37 26.08 10.72
CA ARG A 53 31.88 26.28 12.10
C ARG A 53 31.48 24.95 12.74
N GLY A 54 32.32 24.43 13.64
CA GLY A 54 32.07 23.25 14.47
C GLY A 54 31.86 23.67 15.92
N THR A 55 30.63 23.56 16.44
CA THR A 55 30.29 24.10 17.76
C THR A 55 29.45 23.13 18.60
N ASN A 56 29.69 23.04 19.91
CA ASN A 56 28.94 22.19 20.84
C ASN A 56 28.94 20.71 20.41
N SER A 57 30.12 20.09 20.47
CA SER A 57 30.39 18.73 19.95
C SER A 57 30.08 18.53 18.46
N GLY A 58 29.92 19.62 17.69
CA GLY A 58 29.65 19.59 16.26
C GLY A 58 30.93 19.57 15.40
N VAL A 59 30.85 18.92 14.24
CA VAL A 59 31.98 18.74 13.31
C VAL A 59 31.66 19.40 11.96
N ALA A 60 32.57 20.23 11.44
CA ALA A 60 32.43 20.94 10.17
C ALA A 60 33.69 20.81 9.32
N VAL A 61 33.58 20.28 8.10
CA VAL A 61 34.71 20.10 7.17
C VAL A 61 34.32 20.59 5.78
N GLY A 62 34.81 21.76 5.38
CA GLY A 62 34.58 22.38 4.08
C GLY A 62 34.40 23.89 4.16
N PHE A 63 34.34 24.55 2.99
CA PHE A 63 34.06 25.99 2.91
C PHE A 63 32.67 26.28 3.46
N ALA A 64 32.57 27.14 4.48
CA ALA A 64 31.33 27.54 5.16
C ALA A 64 30.46 26.37 5.69
N ALA A 65 31.07 25.20 5.95
CA ALA A 65 30.40 24.08 6.60
C ALA A 65 29.98 24.46 8.03
N ASN A 66 28.85 23.93 8.52
CA ASN A 66 28.29 24.25 9.84
C ASN A 66 27.79 23.00 10.56
N GLY A 67 28.62 22.48 11.47
CA GLY A 67 28.31 21.38 12.38
C GLY A 67 28.02 21.94 13.77
N ASN A 68 26.81 21.75 14.30
CA ASN A 68 26.43 22.33 15.59
C ASN A 68 25.52 21.42 16.41
N ASP A 69 25.70 21.41 17.73
CA ASP A 69 24.85 20.67 18.69
C ASP A 69 24.81 19.18 18.34
N TYR A 70 25.97 18.52 18.47
CA TYR A 70 26.21 17.13 18.04
C TYR A 70 26.02 16.85 16.52
N GLY A 71 25.81 17.88 15.70
CA GLY A 71 25.68 17.75 14.25
C GLY A 71 27.01 17.70 13.49
N ALA A 72 27.03 16.98 12.37
CA ALA A 72 28.20 16.79 11.52
C ALA A 72 27.94 17.30 10.09
N ALA A 73 28.86 18.08 9.52
CA ALA A 73 28.74 18.74 8.23
C ALA A 73 30.03 18.58 7.42
N VAL A 74 29.98 17.90 6.27
CA VAL A 74 31.15 17.66 5.40
C VAL A 74 30.84 18.06 3.96
N GLY A 75 31.31 19.23 3.54
CA GLY A 75 31.05 19.78 2.20
C GLY A 75 31.13 21.30 2.14
N LEU A 76 31.00 21.85 0.93
CA LEU A 76 30.83 23.30 0.75
C LEU A 76 29.41 23.68 1.20
N THR A 77 29.27 24.69 2.07
CA THR A 77 28.01 25.18 2.69
C THR A 77 27.11 24.11 3.32
N SER A 78 27.63 22.92 3.61
CA SER A 78 26.85 21.86 4.28
C SER A 78 26.49 22.26 5.72
N ILE A 79 25.27 21.93 6.16
CA ILE A 79 24.75 22.25 7.48
C ILE A 79 24.27 20.95 8.14
N GLY A 80 24.90 20.55 9.24
CA GLY A 80 24.49 19.43 10.09
C GLY A 80 24.27 19.96 11.50
N ARG A 81 23.02 19.97 11.98
CA ARG A 81 22.68 20.54 13.29
C ARG A 81 21.78 19.62 14.12
N TYR A 82 21.90 19.72 15.44
CA TYR A 82 21.07 18.99 16.40
C TYR A 82 21.04 17.48 16.07
N TYR A 83 22.17 16.81 16.27
CA TYR A 83 22.39 15.41 15.86
C TYR A 83 22.28 15.13 14.34
N GLY A 84 22.08 16.16 13.51
CA GLY A 84 21.97 16.01 12.06
C GLY A 84 23.32 15.81 11.34
N ALA A 85 23.33 14.93 10.34
CA ALA A 85 24.53 14.58 9.56
C ALA A 85 24.36 14.95 8.08
N ALA A 86 25.13 15.94 7.60
CA ALA A 86 25.10 16.43 6.23
C ALA A 86 26.45 16.19 5.52
N VAL A 87 26.42 15.56 4.34
CA VAL A 87 27.61 15.28 3.52
C VAL A 87 27.33 15.66 2.06
N GLY A 88 27.98 16.71 1.56
CA GLY A 88 27.84 17.18 0.18
C GLY A 88 27.79 18.71 0.06
N TYR A 89 27.86 19.20 -1.17
CA TYR A 89 27.65 20.63 -1.47
C TYR A 89 26.22 21.04 -1.07
N ASP A 90 26.07 22.04 -0.21
CA ASP A 90 24.78 22.63 0.20
C ASP A 90 23.78 21.60 0.76
N ALA A 91 24.28 20.51 1.35
CA ALA A 91 23.48 19.51 2.05
C ALA A 91 23.02 20.04 3.41
N ASN A 92 21.75 19.87 3.78
CA ASN A 92 21.19 20.32 5.05
C ASN A 92 20.55 19.15 5.82
N ALA A 93 20.92 19.00 7.10
CA ALA A 93 20.36 18.00 8.00
C ALA A 93 20.18 18.58 9.42
N TYR A 94 18.93 18.67 9.85
CA TYR A 94 18.49 19.10 11.18
C TYR A 94 17.78 17.92 11.87
N TYR A 95 18.33 17.30 12.91
CA TYR A 95 17.84 16.01 13.46
C TYR A 95 17.70 14.87 12.43
N GLY A 96 18.46 14.87 11.33
CA GLY A 96 18.31 13.86 10.27
C GLY A 96 19.60 13.62 9.48
N ALA A 97 19.50 13.10 8.26
CA ALA A 97 20.65 12.74 7.43
C ALA A 97 20.48 13.20 5.98
N ALA A 98 21.50 13.86 5.42
CA ALA A 98 21.51 14.37 4.06
C ALA A 98 22.84 14.05 3.34
N VAL A 99 22.79 13.24 2.29
CA VAL A 99 23.99 12.85 1.52
C VAL A 99 23.80 13.20 0.04
N GLY A 100 24.60 14.14 -0.46
CA GLY A 100 24.60 14.57 -1.87
C GLY A 100 24.45 16.08 -2.04
N LEU A 101 24.66 16.55 -3.27
CA LEU A 101 24.52 17.97 -3.61
C LEU A 101 23.07 18.43 -3.40
N GLN A 102 22.86 19.42 -2.53
CA GLN A 102 21.54 19.99 -2.19
C GLN A 102 20.54 18.97 -1.60
N ALA A 103 21.04 17.93 -0.93
CA ALA A 103 20.20 16.99 -0.19
C ALA A 103 19.63 17.65 1.08
N ARG A 104 18.38 17.32 1.47
CA ARG A 104 17.71 17.85 2.66
C ARG A 104 17.08 16.75 3.51
N GLY A 105 17.68 16.50 4.68
CA GLY A 105 17.25 15.52 5.68
C GLY A 105 16.91 16.20 7.00
N ASP A 106 15.86 17.02 6.99
CA ASP A 106 15.47 17.85 8.13
C ASP A 106 14.30 17.23 8.91
N ASN A 107 14.28 17.38 10.23
CA ASN A 107 13.31 16.85 11.19
C ASN A 107 13.10 15.33 11.02
N ASN A 108 14.04 14.51 11.49
CA ASN A 108 14.07 13.05 11.34
C ASN A 108 14.13 12.54 9.89
N GLY A 109 14.27 13.44 8.90
CA GLY A 109 14.31 13.09 7.48
C GLY A 109 15.62 12.45 7.04
N ALA A 110 15.55 11.49 6.11
CA ALA A 110 16.72 10.84 5.51
C ALA A 110 16.74 11.03 3.98
N ALA A 111 17.66 11.84 3.46
CA ALA A 111 17.82 12.15 2.04
C ALA A 111 19.18 11.69 1.50
N MET A 112 19.17 10.98 0.35
CA MET A 112 20.37 10.54 -0.34
C MET A 112 20.24 10.73 -1.86
N GLY A 113 21.01 11.66 -2.42
CA GLY A 113 21.03 11.98 -3.85
C GLY A 113 21.05 13.48 -4.13
N ARG A 114 21.43 13.84 -5.36
CA ARG A 114 21.43 15.23 -5.83
C ARG A 114 20.01 15.82 -5.78
N ASN A 115 19.78 16.87 -4.99
CA ASN A 115 18.47 17.48 -4.75
C ASN A 115 17.42 16.48 -4.20
N ALA A 116 17.85 15.49 -3.40
CA ALA A 116 16.92 14.64 -2.66
C ALA A 116 16.34 15.41 -1.46
N ASN A 117 15.03 15.38 -1.24
CA ASN A 117 14.36 16.09 -0.16
C ASN A 117 13.47 15.15 0.65
N ALA A 118 13.79 15.00 1.93
CA ALA A 118 13.14 14.14 2.90
C ALA A 118 12.66 14.92 4.14
N SER A 119 12.55 16.25 4.04
CA SER A 119 12.22 17.12 5.18
C SER A 119 10.87 16.77 5.84
N THR A 120 10.82 16.86 7.16
CA THR A 120 9.63 16.55 7.99
C THR A 120 9.25 15.07 7.92
N ASP A 121 10.00 14.26 8.67
CA ASP A 121 9.79 12.82 8.90
C ASP A 121 9.72 11.98 7.60
N GLY A 122 10.45 12.39 6.57
CA GLY A 122 10.43 11.79 5.24
C GLY A 122 11.61 10.87 4.91
N ALA A 123 11.51 10.15 3.80
CA ALA A 123 12.61 9.37 3.22
C ALA A 123 12.72 9.58 1.71
N ALA A 124 13.91 9.96 1.22
CA ALA A 124 14.14 10.23 -0.21
C ALA A 124 15.49 9.68 -0.68
N ILE A 125 15.47 8.67 -1.57
CA ILE A 125 16.66 8.07 -2.16
C ILE A 125 16.59 8.17 -3.68
N GLY A 126 17.48 8.97 -4.27
CA GLY A 126 17.56 9.21 -5.70
C GLY A 126 17.78 10.69 -6.04
N GLY A 127 18.31 10.95 -7.24
CA GLY A 127 18.45 12.33 -7.72
C GLY A 127 17.07 12.96 -7.94
N GLN A 128 16.81 14.13 -7.33
CA GLN A 128 15.53 14.82 -7.35
C GLN A 128 14.36 13.98 -6.78
N ALA A 129 14.65 13.06 -5.85
CA ALA A 129 13.63 12.34 -5.11
C ALA A 129 13.00 13.26 -4.04
N GLU A 130 11.68 13.29 -3.96
CA GLU A 130 10.90 14.16 -3.07
C GLU A 130 9.99 13.28 -2.20
N GLY A 131 10.42 13.04 -0.97
CA GLY A 131 9.72 12.23 0.05
C GLY A 131 9.40 13.03 1.31
N ALA A 132 9.28 14.36 1.22
CA ALA A 132 9.02 15.22 2.37
C ALA A 132 7.63 15.02 2.98
N ARG A 133 7.44 15.48 4.22
CA ARG A 133 6.17 15.50 4.96
C ARG A 133 5.58 14.09 5.12
N LYS A 134 6.30 13.23 5.86
CA LYS A 134 5.95 11.82 6.12
C LYS A 134 5.85 10.97 4.85
N GLY A 135 6.51 11.40 3.78
CA GLY A 135 6.51 10.73 2.48
C GLY A 135 7.65 9.74 2.30
N ALA A 136 7.58 8.94 1.25
CA ALA A 136 8.66 8.04 0.84
C ALA A 136 8.88 8.06 -0.67
N ALA A 137 10.11 8.35 -1.12
CA ALA A 137 10.49 8.38 -2.52
C ALA A 137 11.77 7.58 -2.78
N LEU A 138 11.70 6.60 -3.69
CA LEU A 138 12.83 5.77 -4.12
C LEU A 138 12.94 5.76 -5.64
N GLY A 139 13.88 6.53 -6.19
CA GLY A 139 14.16 6.61 -7.63
C GLY A 139 14.53 8.02 -8.10
N TYR A 140 15.14 8.12 -9.28
CA TYR A 140 15.39 9.40 -9.93
C TYR A 140 14.06 10.09 -10.26
N LYS A 141 13.85 11.32 -9.76
CA LYS A 141 12.58 12.06 -9.86
C LYS A 141 11.36 11.32 -9.29
N ALA A 142 11.55 10.45 -8.31
CA ALA A 142 10.42 9.88 -7.57
C ALA A 142 9.79 10.96 -6.66
N ASN A 143 8.48 11.16 -6.71
CA ASN A 143 7.75 12.08 -5.85
C ASN A 143 6.69 11.32 -5.05
N GLY A 144 6.93 11.17 -3.75
CA GLY A 144 6.03 10.56 -2.78
C GLY A 144 5.85 11.45 -1.56
N ALA A 145 5.87 12.78 -1.71
CA ALA A 145 5.64 13.70 -0.60
C ALA A 145 4.20 13.61 -0.05
N MET A 146 3.99 14.10 1.19
CA MET A 146 2.67 14.23 1.84
C MET A 146 1.99 12.87 2.09
N THR A 147 2.55 12.07 3.01
CA THR A 147 2.13 10.69 3.36
C THR A 147 2.10 9.67 2.22
N ASN A 148 2.52 10.05 1.03
CA ASN A 148 2.50 9.20 -0.16
C ASN A 148 3.76 8.30 -0.26
N VAL A 149 3.74 7.38 -1.22
CA VAL A 149 4.86 6.49 -1.53
C VAL A 149 5.08 6.43 -3.04
N ALA A 150 6.31 6.70 -3.50
CA ALA A 150 6.70 6.58 -4.91
C ALA A 150 7.97 5.75 -5.08
N ILE A 151 7.88 4.67 -5.85
CA ILE A 151 8.96 3.70 -6.07
C ILE A 151 9.16 3.50 -7.58
N GLY A 152 10.30 3.95 -8.10
CA GLY A 152 10.65 3.89 -9.51
C GLY A 152 11.13 5.24 -10.05
N ALA A 153 11.94 5.22 -11.12
CA ALA A 153 12.34 6.45 -11.79
C ALA A 153 11.12 7.13 -12.42
N GLY A 154 10.88 8.39 -12.07
CA GLY A 154 9.69 9.16 -12.49
C GLY A 154 8.37 8.67 -11.90
N ALA A 155 8.37 7.85 -10.85
CA ALA A 155 7.15 7.52 -10.10
C ALA A 155 6.63 8.78 -9.37
N ASN A 156 5.35 9.11 -9.51
CA ASN A 156 4.78 10.36 -9.01
C ASN A 156 3.42 10.11 -8.36
N ALA A 157 3.37 10.12 -7.04
CA ALA A 157 2.15 10.12 -6.25
C ALA A 157 1.75 11.58 -5.94
N GLN A 158 0.67 12.05 -6.55
CA GLN A 158 0.24 13.46 -6.51
C GLN A 158 -1.28 13.59 -6.46
N GLY A 159 -1.79 14.73 -5.99
CA GLY A 159 -3.23 15.02 -5.98
C GLY A 159 -3.96 14.62 -4.69
N GLY A 160 -3.27 14.02 -3.72
CA GLY A 160 -3.82 13.76 -2.39
C GLY A 160 -2.79 13.22 -1.39
N THR A 161 -3.30 12.45 -0.45
CA THR A 161 -2.57 11.71 0.61
C THR A 161 -2.89 10.21 0.49
N GLU A 162 -2.10 9.38 1.16
CA GLU A 162 -2.25 7.91 1.17
C GLU A 162 -2.23 7.29 -0.24
N GLN A 163 -1.40 7.84 -1.13
CA GLN A 163 -1.24 7.42 -2.52
C GLN A 163 0.04 6.63 -2.72
N ILE A 164 -0.03 5.53 -3.45
CA ILE A 164 1.13 4.69 -3.78
C ILE A 164 1.31 4.67 -5.31
N ALA A 165 2.54 4.93 -5.79
CA ALA A 165 2.92 4.92 -7.20
C ALA A 165 4.15 4.00 -7.40
N ILE A 166 3.99 2.85 -8.08
CA ILE A 166 5.07 1.86 -8.27
C ILE A 166 5.32 1.57 -9.75
N GLY A 167 6.54 1.87 -10.21
CA GLY A 167 7.01 1.59 -11.57
C GLY A 167 7.68 2.79 -12.25
N HIS A 168 8.25 2.55 -13.43
CA HIS A 168 8.88 3.61 -14.23
C HIS A 168 7.81 4.55 -14.84
N ASN A 169 7.99 5.87 -14.67
CA ASN A 169 7.09 6.92 -15.18
C ASN A 169 5.60 6.60 -14.95
N VAL A 170 5.24 6.22 -13.72
CA VAL A 170 3.84 6.05 -13.31
C VAL A 170 3.40 7.24 -12.48
N THR A 171 2.29 7.85 -12.85
CA THR A 171 1.66 8.91 -12.05
C THR A 171 0.44 8.31 -11.38
N ASN A 172 0.34 8.33 -10.05
CA ASN A 172 -0.92 8.13 -9.35
C ASN A 172 -1.52 9.49 -8.97
N ASP A 173 -2.69 9.78 -9.51
CA ASP A 173 -3.47 11.01 -9.32
C ASP A 173 -4.77 10.80 -8.52
N LEU A 174 -4.97 9.62 -7.93
CA LEU A 174 -6.17 9.26 -7.16
C LEU A 174 -5.83 9.09 -5.67
N PRO A 175 -6.41 9.88 -4.75
CA PRO A 175 -6.21 9.75 -3.30
C PRO A 175 -6.62 8.37 -2.75
N ASN A 176 -5.94 7.87 -1.71
CA ASN A 176 -6.23 6.57 -1.08
C ASN A 176 -6.16 5.36 -2.04
N THR A 177 -5.22 5.34 -2.99
CA THR A 177 -5.07 4.25 -3.97
C THR A 177 -3.62 3.86 -4.20
N ALA A 178 -3.41 2.66 -4.75
CA ALA A 178 -2.14 2.26 -5.36
C ALA A 178 -2.27 2.15 -6.88
N ARG A 179 -1.34 2.76 -7.63
CA ARG A 179 -1.20 2.56 -9.09
C ARG A 179 0.15 1.92 -9.39
N ILE A 180 0.11 0.71 -9.93
CA ILE A 180 1.27 -0.11 -10.27
C ILE A 180 1.35 -0.19 -11.80
N ARG A 181 2.53 0.03 -12.39
CA ARG A 181 2.77 -0.17 -13.83
C ARG A 181 3.35 -1.57 -14.08
N GLY A 182 2.60 -2.39 -14.80
CA GLY A 182 2.98 -3.77 -15.18
C GLY A 182 1.98 -4.79 -14.63
N ASN A 183 2.30 -6.07 -14.79
CA ASN A 183 1.49 -7.16 -14.22
C ASN A 183 1.86 -7.35 -12.75
N LEU A 184 0.85 -7.43 -11.88
CA LEU A 184 1.04 -7.81 -10.47
C LEU A 184 1.00 -9.33 -10.35
N TYR A 185 2.17 -9.95 -10.17
CA TYR A 185 2.30 -11.37 -9.87
C TYR A 185 2.56 -11.55 -8.37
N LEU A 186 1.73 -12.33 -7.70
CA LEU A 186 1.81 -12.58 -6.26
C LEU A 186 2.14 -14.06 -6.03
N ASP A 187 3.36 -14.32 -5.56
CA ASP A 187 3.86 -15.68 -5.32
C ASP A 187 3.82 -16.03 -3.82
N GLY A 188 3.45 -17.27 -3.50
CA GLY A 188 3.39 -17.78 -2.11
C GLY A 188 2.24 -17.30 -1.22
N GLY A 189 1.23 -16.60 -1.74
CA GLY A 189 0.07 -16.11 -0.96
C GLY A 189 -1.17 -17.00 -1.06
N SER A 190 -1.91 -17.17 0.05
CA SER A 190 -3.19 -17.91 0.07
C SER A 190 -4.42 -17.06 -0.31
N GLY A 191 -4.23 -15.78 -0.63
CA GLY A 191 -5.29 -14.87 -1.09
C GLY A 191 -4.91 -13.39 -0.99
N VAL A 192 -5.68 -12.54 -1.67
CA VAL A 192 -5.64 -11.08 -1.50
C VAL A 192 -6.81 -10.68 -0.60
N TYR A 193 -6.52 -10.21 0.61
CA TYR A 193 -7.55 -9.77 1.54
C TYR A 193 -7.95 -8.32 1.24
N THR A 194 -9.20 -8.13 0.83
CA THR A 194 -9.82 -6.82 0.63
C THR A 194 -10.87 -6.57 1.70
N ASN A 195 -10.88 -5.40 2.33
CA ASN A 195 -12.00 -4.99 3.19
C ASN A 195 -13.20 -4.57 2.32
N THR A 196 -13.87 -5.57 1.74
CA THR A 196 -15.12 -5.39 1.00
C THR A 196 -16.28 -5.78 1.89
N GLY A 197 -17.16 -4.83 2.20
CA GLY A 197 -18.59 -5.16 2.34
C GLY A 197 -19.00 -5.87 1.05
N PHE A 198 -19.20 -7.19 1.13
CA PHE A 198 -18.95 -8.10 0.02
C PHE A 198 -19.74 -7.79 -1.27
N GLY A 199 -19.05 -7.70 -2.41
CA GLY A 199 -19.65 -7.49 -3.73
C GLY A 199 -19.29 -6.15 -4.40
N SER A 200 -18.21 -6.19 -5.18
CA SER A 200 -18.15 -5.55 -6.51
C SER A 200 -18.65 -4.08 -6.61
N SER A 201 -18.05 -3.21 -5.79
CA SER A 201 -17.98 -1.75 -5.96
C SER A 201 -19.26 -1.07 -6.48
N SER A 202 -20.37 -1.24 -5.75
CA SER A 202 -21.65 -0.51 -5.85
C SER A 202 -22.43 -0.53 -7.18
N TRP A 203 -21.83 -0.94 -8.31
CA TRP A 203 -22.45 -0.89 -9.64
C TRP A 203 -21.96 -1.98 -10.61
N THR A 204 -21.12 -2.92 -10.18
CA THR A 204 -20.64 -4.00 -11.06
C THR A 204 -21.39 -5.30 -10.82
N ILE A 205 -22.15 -5.71 -11.83
CA ILE A 205 -22.92 -6.97 -11.89
C ILE A 205 -22.01 -8.18 -11.70
N LYS A 206 -22.49 -9.19 -10.96
CA LYS A 206 -21.71 -10.39 -10.69
C LYS A 206 -21.64 -11.28 -11.93
N MET A 207 -20.63 -11.06 -12.75
CA MET A 207 -20.40 -11.77 -14.01
C MET A 207 -19.08 -12.55 -14.03
N PHE A 208 -18.96 -13.46 -15.00
CA PHE A 208 -17.68 -13.97 -15.46
C PHE A 208 -17.54 -13.80 -16.97
N GLU A 209 -16.29 -13.63 -17.41
CA GLU A 209 -15.89 -13.38 -18.79
C GLU A 209 -14.95 -14.49 -19.25
N ILE A 210 -15.19 -15.03 -20.44
CA ILE A 210 -14.28 -15.97 -21.12
C ILE A 210 -14.24 -15.64 -22.62
N ASP A 211 -13.18 -16.07 -23.30
CA ASP A 211 -13.14 -16.06 -24.76
C ASP A 211 -14.30 -16.90 -25.31
N HIS A 212 -14.92 -16.45 -26.40
CA HIS A 212 -16.09 -17.12 -26.95
C HIS A 212 -15.68 -18.50 -27.54
N PRO A 213 -16.27 -19.62 -27.10
CA PRO A 213 -15.77 -20.96 -27.41
C PRO A 213 -15.83 -21.35 -28.91
N LEU A 214 -16.55 -20.60 -29.73
CA LEU A 214 -16.62 -20.77 -31.19
C LEU A 214 -15.88 -19.67 -31.98
N ASP A 215 -15.36 -18.64 -31.31
CA ASP A 215 -14.67 -17.50 -31.95
C ASP A 215 -13.80 -16.73 -30.92
N PRO A 216 -12.77 -17.37 -30.35
CA PRO A 216 -12.04 -16.82 -29.21
C PRO A 216 -11.17 -15.60 -29.58
N GLU A 217 -10.75 -15.48 -30.84
CA GLU A 217 -9.90 -14.38 -31.29
C GLU A 217 -10.67 -13.05 -31.46
N ASN A 218 -11.99 -13.11 -31.68
CA ASN A 218 -12.80 -11.92 -32.03
C ASN A 218 -13.98 -11.66 -31.09
N LYS A 219 -14.35 -12.62 -30.22
CA LYS A 219 -15.54 -12.51 -29.37
C LYS A 219 -15.28 -12.93 -27.93
N ILE A 220 -16.01 -12.26 -27.04
CA ILE A 220 -16.06 -12.52 -25.61
C ILE A 220 -17.45 -13.05 -25.25
N LEU A 221 -17.52 -14.11 -24.45
CA LEU A 221 -18.75 -14.61 -23.85
C LEU A 221 -18.83 -14.17 -22.38
N ARG A 222 -19.93 -13.50 -22.02
CA ARG A 222 -20.23 -13.09 -20.65
C ARG A 222 -21.42 -13.85 -20.12
N HIS A 223 -21.29 -14.37 -18.90
CA HIS A 223 -22.41 -14.92 -18.15
C HIS A 223 -22.61 -14.14 -16.86
N PHE A 224 -23.88 -13.93 -16.50
CA PHE A 224 -24.31 -13.17 -15.34
C PHE A 224 -24.91 -14.12 -14.31
N CYS A 225 -24.66 -13.85 -13.03
CA CYS A 225 -25.33 -14.59 -11.96
C CYS A 225 -26.82 -14.24 -11.90
N LEU A 226 -27.62 -15.15 -11.35
CA LEU A 226 -29.01 -14.86 -11.01
C LEU A 226 -29.07 -13.84 -9.86
N GLU A 227 -29.82 -12.76 -10.05
CA GLU A 227 -30.05 -11.73 -9.03
C GLU A 227 -31.44 -11.87 -8.40
N GLY A 228 -31.53 -11.63 -7.10
CA GLY A 228 -32.76 -11.69 -6.32
C GLY A 228 -32.52 -11.46 -4.83
N PRO A 229 -33.58 -11.22 -4.03
CA PRO A 229 -33.46 -10.86 -2.61
C PRO A 229 -33.06 -12.02 -1.70
N GLN A 230 -32.82 -13.22 -2.24
CA GLN A 230 -32.49 -14.42 -1.48
C GLN A 230 -31.32 -15.14 -2.13
N VAL A 231 -30.40 -15.67 -1.31
CA VAL A 231 -29.23 -16.41 -1.78
C VAL A 231 -29.63 -17.83 -2.11
N TRP A 232 -29.99 -18.04 -3.38
CA TRP A 232 -30.40 -19.34 -3.91
C TRP A 232 -29.20 -20.18 -4.35
N ASN A 233 -29.22 -21.46 -3.98
CA ASN A 233 -28.55 -22.49 -4.76
C ASN A 233 -29.58 -23.10 -5.73
N VAL A 234 -29.14 -23.42 -6.95
CA VAL A 234 -29.99 -24.01 -8.01
C VAL A 234 -29.38 -25.33 -8.43
N TYR A 235 -30.21 -26.37 -8.42
CA TYR A 235 -29.87 -27.73 -8.87
C TYR A 235 -30.85 -28.11 -9.97
N ALA A 236 -30.37 -28.71 -11.06
CA ALA A 236 -31.21 -29.09 -12.18
C ALA A 236 -30.69 -30.37 -12.84
N GLY A 237 -31.57 -31.06 -13.57
CA GLY A 237 -31.24 -32.25 -14.32
C GLY A 237 -32.48 -32.88 -14.95
N ASN A 238 -32.33 -34.12 -15.40
CA ASN A 238 -33.41 -34.92 -15.96
C ASN A 238 -33.59 -36.19 -15.12
N ALA A 239 -34.78 -36.79 -15.16
CA ALA A 239 -35.09 -38.05 -14.49
C ALA A 239 -36.12 -38.84 -15.32
N GLN A 240 -35.99 -40.16 -15.39
CA GLN A 240 -36.95 -41.03 -16.08
C GLN A 240 -37.90 -41.65 -15.06
N LEU A 241 -39.21 -41.42 -15.20
CA LEU A 241 -40.22 -42.16 -14.45
C LEU A 241 -40.28 -43.61 -14.96
N VAL A 242 -40.29 -44.57 -14.05
CA VAL A 242 -40.51 -46.00 -14.30
C VAL A 242 -41.61 -46.48 -13.34
N ASN A 243 -42.68 -47.06 -13.89
CA ASN A 243 -43.95 -47.28 -13.18
C ASN A 243 -44.48 -46.00 -12.48
N GLY A 244 -44.41 -44.85 -13.17
CA GLY A 244 -44.88 -43.56 -12.68
C GLY A 244 -44.04 -42.94 -11.55
N ARG A 245 -42.80 -43.40 -11.34
CA ARG A 245 -41.92 -42.93 -10.25
C ARG A 245 -40.46 -42.76 -10.69
N ALA A 246 -39.81 -41.70 -10.23
CA ALA A 246 -38.36 -41.53 -10.26
C ALA A 246 -37.84 -41.08 -8.89
N GLU A 247 -36.66 -41.57 -8.52
CA GLU A 247 -35.91 -41.07 -7.37
C GLU A 247 -34.71 -40.29 -7.88
N VAL A 248 -34.54 -39.07 -7.37
CA VAL A 248 -33.44 -38.17 -7.77
C VAL A 248 -32.50 -38.01 -6.60
N GLN A 249 -31.28 -38.51 -6.77
CA GLN A 249 -30.18 -38.33 -5.84
C GLN A 249 -29.52 -36.97 -6.07
N LEU A 250 -29.41 -36.17 -5.02
CA LEU A 250 -28.68 -34.91 -4.98
C LEU A 250 -27.26 -35.15 -4.44
N PRO A 251 -26.30 -34.24 -4.68
CA PRO A 251 -24.94 -34.38 -4.17
C PRO A 251 -24.87 -34.54 -2.65
N ASP A 252 -23.88 -35.26 -2.14
CA ASP A 252 -23.78 -35.60 -0.71
C ASP A 252 -23.72 -34.37 0.22
N TYR A 253 -23.18 -33.26 -0.27
CA TYR A 253 -23.13 -31.99 0.46
C TYR A 253 -24.45 -31.21 0.49
N TYR A 254 -25.50 -31.63 -0.25
CA TYR A 254 -26.73 -30.84 -0.45
C TYR A 254 -27.36 -30.44 0.89
N SER A 255 -27.60 -31.39 1.80
CA SER A 255 -28.25 -31.10 3.09
C SER A 255 -27.38 -30.29 4.06
N ALA A 256 -26.06 -30.22 3.82
CA ALA A 256 -25.13 -29.43 4.63
C ALA A 256 -25.01 -27.98 4.13
N LEU A 257 -25.16 -27.74 2.82
CA LEU A 257 -25.05 -26.42 2.19
C LEU A 257 -26.38 -25.66 2.13
N ASN A 258 -27.51 -26.38 2.13
CA ASN A 258 -28.84 -25.82 1.88
C ASN A 258 -29.75 -25.91 3.12
N LEU A 259 -30.75 -25.03 3.20
CA LEU A 259 -31.81 -25.09 4.19
C LEU A 259 -32.87 -26.10 3.73
N VAL A 260 -32.66 -27.37 4.08
CA VAL A 260 -33.58 -28.46 3.71
C VAL A 260 -35.00 -28.16 4.18
N GLY A 261 -35.97 -28.36 3.29
CA GLY A 261 -37.38 -28.00 3.50
C GLY A 261 -37.78 -26.65 2.90
N SER A 262 -36.82 -25.81 2.47
CA SER A 262 -37.07 -24.55 1.78
C SER A 262 -37.14 -24.69 0.25
N GLU A 263 -37.24 -25.91 -0.29
CA GLU A 263 -37.15 -26.14 -1.73
C GLU A 263 -38.38 -25.65 -2.50
N ILE A 264 -38.12 -24.98 -3.62
CA ILE A 264 -39.09 -24.70 -4.68
C ILE A 264 -38.75 -25.64 -5.85
N TYR A 265 -39.65 -26.56 -6.15
CA TYR A 265 -39.52 -27.54 -7.23
C TYR A 265 -40.20 -27.03 -8.50
N SER A 266 -39.56 -27.22 -9.64
CA SER A 266 -40.16 -27.10 -10.97
C SER A 266 -39.94 -28.43 -11.69
N LEU A 267 -41.02 -28.97 -12.26
CA LEU A 267 -41.04 -30.26 -12.97
C LEU A 267 -41.69 -30.02 -14.32
N THR A 268 -41.10 -30.52 -15.39
CA THR A 268 -41.63 -30.41 -16.76
C THR A 268 -41.45 -31.74 -17.49
N PRO A 269 -42.53 -32.38 -17.97
CA PRO A 269 -42.42 -33.62 -18.72
C PRO A 269 -41.85 -33.34 -20.11
N VAL A 270 -41.00 -34.23 -20.60
CA VAL A 270 -40.30 -34.14 -21.89
C VAL A 270 -40.94 -35.10 -22.88
N GLY A 271 -41.07 -34.69 -24.14
CA GLY A 271 -41.64 -35.50 -25.23
C GLY A 271 -43.17 -35.62 -25.24
N GLY A 272 -43.86 -35.31 -24.14
CA GLY A 272 -45.32 -35.30 -24.09
C GLY A 272 -45.87 -34.80 -22.74
N LEU A 273 -47.19 -34.57 -22.66
CA LEU A 273 -47.84 -34.21 -21.40
C LEU A 273 -47.88 -35.42 -20.45
N ALA A 274 -47.57 -35.19 -19.18
CA ALA A 274 -47.82 -36.10 -18.05
C ALA A 274 -48.23 -35.25 -16.84
N LEU A 275 -49.06 -35.80 -15.95
CA LEU A 275 -49.36 -35.19 -14.66
C LEU A 275 -48.21 -35.52 -13.72
N LEU A 276 -47.50 -34.51 -13.22
CA LEU A 276 -46.32 -34.67 -12.37
C LEU A 276 -46.54 -34.08 -10.98
N ALA A 277 -45.95 -34.71 -9.97
CA ALA A 277 -45.88 -34.18 -8.61
C ALA A 277 -44.58 -34.57 -7.90
N VAL A 278 -44.24 -33.81 -6.85
CA VAL A 278 -43.20 -34.18 -5.89
C VAL A 278 -43.81 -35.19 -4.91
N GLY A 279 -43.59 -36.49 -5.16
CA GLY A 279 -44.10 -37.58 -4.33
C GLY A 279 -43.45 -37.65 -2.95
N ALA A 280 -42.22 -37.16 -2.81
CA ALA A 280 -41.60 -36.85 -1.53
C ALA A 280 -40.62 -35.68 -1.68
N LYS A 281 -40.65 -34.73 -0.73
CA LYS A 281 -39.65 -33.66 -0.61
C LYS A 281 -38.28 -34.23 -0.27
N VAL A 282 -37.24 -33.40 -0.41
CA VAL A 282 -35.86 -33.77 -0.07
C VAL A 282 -35.78 -34.29 1.37
N LYS A 283 -35.24 -35.51 1.51
CA LYS A 283 -34.79 -36.11 2.77
C LYS A 283 -33.54 -36.93 2.45
N GLU A 284 -32.51 -36.87 3.29
CA GLU A 284 -31.28 -37.67 3.10
C GLU A 284 -30.69 -37.51 1.68
N ASN A 285 -30.58 -36.26 1.21
CA ASN A 285 -30.11 -35.88 -0.13
C ASN A 285 -30.88 -36.49 -1.33
N ARG A 286 -32.11 -36.99 -1.16
CA ARG A 286 -32.93 -37.48 -2.28
C ARG A 286 -34.35 -36.95 -2.22
N PHE A 287 -34.98 -36.78 -3.38
CA PHE A 287 -36.41 -36.49 -3.51
C PHE A 287 -37.04 -37.41 -4.56
N ILE A 288 -38.36 -37.51 -4.53
CA ILE A 288 -39.12 -38.43 -5.38
C ILE A 288 -40.05 -37.64 -6.27
N ILE A 289 -39.98 -37.89 -7.58
CA ILE A 289 -40.94 -37.44 -8.59
C ILE A 289 -41.91 -38.59 -8.83
N ILE A 290 -43.20 -38.28 -8.92
CA ILE A 290 -44.24 -39.21 -9.36
C ILE A 290 -45.02 -38.62 -10.53
N GLY A 291 -45.64 -39.49 -11.33
CA GLY A 291 -46.57 -39.09 -12.36
C GLY A 291 -47.60 -40.15 -12.72
N ASP A 292 -48.54 -39.79 -13.58
CA ASP A 292 -49.63 -40.65 -14.06
C ASP A 292 -49.19 -41.78 -15.00
N LYS A 293 -47.97 -41.67 -15.56
CA LYS A 293 -47.35 -42.63 -16.47
C LYS A 293 -45.84 -42.45 -16.52
N ASP A 294 -45.17 -43.32 -17.26
CA ASP A 294 -43.74 -43.20 -17.56
C ASP A 294 -43.48 -42.05 -18.54
N ALA A 295 -42.53 -41.19 -18.18
CA ALA A 295 -42.12 -40.00 -18.92
C ALA A 295 -40.72 -39.58 -18.46
N GLU A 296 -39.95 -38.98 -19.36
CA GLU A 296 -38.78 -38.20 -18.96
C GLU A 296 -39.25 -36.87 -18.35
N VAL A 297 -38.58 -36.42 -17.29
CA VAL A 297 -38.89 -35.19 -16.56
C VAL A 297 -37.64 -34.35 -16.44
N SER A 298 -37.66 -33.14 -17.01
CA SER A 298 -36.72 -32.08 -16.67
C SER A 298 -37.13 -31.46 -15.34
N TRP A 299 -36.19 -31.33 -14.40
CA TRP A 299 -36.45 -30.83 -13.06
C TRP A 299 -35.47 -29.72 -12.67
N THR A 300 -35.94 -28.82 -11.80
CA THR A 300 -35.12 -27.80 -11.14
C THR A 300 -35.57 -27.63 -9.70
N ILE A 301 -34.60 -27.54 -8.79
CA ILE A 301 -34.80 -27.15 -7.39
C ILE A 301 -34.07 -25.84 -7.15
N LYS A 302 -34.80 -24.86 -6.61
CA LYS A 302 -34.22 -23.69 -5.94
C LYS A 302 -34.33 -23.89 -4.44
N VAL A 303 -33.25 -23.69 -3.70
CA VAL A 303 -33.22 -23.85 -2.23
C VAL A 303 -32.35 -22.77 -1.61
N LEU A 304 -32.71 -22.33 -0.40
CA LEU A 304 -31.95 -21.29 0.30
C LEU A 304 -30.61 -21.84 0.78
N ARG A 305 -29.56 -21.05 0.59
CA ARG A 305 -28.21 -21.36 1.06
C ARG A 305 -28.08 -21.13 2.56
N ASN A 306 -27.39 -22.04 3.27
CA ASN A 306 -27.43 -22.14 4.73
C ASN A 306 -26.04 -22.29 5.40
N ASP A 307 -24.94 -22.04 4.68
CA ASP A 307 -23.61 -22.11 5.28
C ASP A 307 -23.32 -20.93 6.23
N PRO A 308 -22.39 -21.09 7.21
CA PRO A 308 -22.09 -20.06 8.19
C PRO A 308 -21.66 -18.70 7.61
N GLY A 309 -20.94 -18.67 6.49
CA GLY A 309 -20.49 -17.44 5.84
C GLY A 309 -21.66 -16.66 5.27
N CYS A 310 -22.53 -17.34 4.52
CA CYS A 310 -23.77 -16.76 3.99
C CYS A 310 -24.66 -16.19 5.10
N LEU A 311 -24.81 -16.92 6.21
CA LEU A 311 -25.65 -16.51 7.34
C LEU A 311 -25.06 -15.33 8.14
N VAL A 312 -23.73 -15.21 8.25
CA VAL A 312 -23.08 -14.05 8.89
C VAL A 312 -23.28 -12.79 8.05
N ASP A 313 -23.12 -12.91 6.73
CA ASP A 313 -23.23 -11.78 5.80
C ASP A 313 -24.67 -11.22 5.76
N LEU A 314 -25.68 -12.08 5.58
CA LEU A 314 -27.09 -11.69 5.55
C LEU A 314 -27.58 -11.02 6.86
N ARG A 315 -26.95 -11.32 8.00
CA ARG A 315 -27.25 -10.64 9.29
C ARG A 315 -26.65 -9.24 9.38
N ARG A 316 -25.50 -9.00 8.74
CA ARG A 316 -24.80 -7.71 8.73
C ARG A 316 -25.31 -6.78 7.64
N ARG A 317 -25.79 -7.36 6.53
CA ARG A 317 -26.22 -6.67 5.32
C ARG A 317 -27.55 -7.26 4.86
N PRO A 318 -28.65 -7.03 5.59
CA PRO A 318 -29.98 -7.45 5.17
C PRO A 318 -30.34 -6.87 3.79
N VAL A 319 -31.30 -7.53 3.13
CA VAL A 319 -31.83 -7.16 1.80
C VAL A 319 -32.27 -5.69 1.74
N GLU A 320 -32.82 -5.19 2.85
CA GLU A 320 -33.24 -3.81 3.03
C GLU A 320 -32.71 -3.28 4.38
N GLN A 321 -32.10 -2.10 4.36
CA GLN A 321 -31.68 -1.33 5.54
C GLN A 321 -31.73 0.17 5.21
N ARG A 322 -31.77 1.05 6.21
CA ARG A 322 -31.72 2.49 5.92
C ARG A 322 -30.33 2.87 5.45
N LYS A 323 -30.24 3.80 4.49
CA LYS A 323 -28.95 4.34 4.02
C LYS A 323 -28.14 4.98 5.16
N SER A 324 -28.81 5.48 6.20
CA SER A 324 -28.19 6.03 7.42
C SER A 324 -27.58 4.97 8.36
N GLU A 325 -27.90 3.69 8.17
CA GLU A 325 -27.40 2.55 8.97
C GLU A 325 -26.23 1.84 8.27
N LEU A 326 -25.83 2.32 7.08
CA LEU A 326 -24.58 1.91 6.45
C LEU A 326 -23.40 2.49 7.24
N GLU A 327 -22.67 1.64 7.96
CA GLU A 327 -21.31 1.95 8.40
C GLU A 327 -20.45 2.18 7.14
N ILE A 328 -20.22 3.45 6.81
CA ILE A 328 -19.22 3.82 5.80
C ILE A 328 -17.87 3.51 6.42
N GLY A 329 -17.22 2.46 5.94
CA GLY A 329 -15.90 2.05 6.42
C GLY A 329 -14.89 3.19 6.26
N ASN A 330 -14.28 3.57 7.39
CA ASN A 330 -13.01 4.30 7.43
C ASN A 330 -11.85 3.32 7.18
#